data_AF-B0MB62-F1
#
_entry.id   AF-B0MB62-F1
#
_cell.length_a   1.000
_cell.length_b   1.000
_cell.length_c   1.000
_cell.angle_alpha   90.00
_cell.angle_beta   90.00
_cell.angle_gamma   90.00
#
_symmetry.space_group_name_H-M   'P 1'
#
loop_
_entity.id
_entity.type
_entity.pdbx_description
1 polymer ?
#
loop_
_entity_poly.entity_id
_entity_poly.type
_entity_poly.pdbx_seq_one_letter_code
_entity_poly.pdbx_strand_id
1 'polypeptide(L)'
;MTISKNILIQYSDMKEEIKDLHRRIEQLERELYKMEEEGTVKDTVTGGLGGTQHFVVEGLPAPALRRKALQIKARKEKAAKMEGELLELVCQVEDYINSITSSELRIIFRLYYIDELTWPKVALTMNRMFPKRIYTEESCRKKHSRFLEKVEKCPTPSGK
;
A
#
# COMPACT_ATOMS: atom_id res chain seq x y z
N MET A 1 0.23 -22.39 -16.37
CA MET A 1 -0.60 -21.21 -16.02
C MET A 1 -0.17 -20.06 -16.92
N THR A 2 -1.10 -19.45 -17.64
CA THR A 2 -0.83 -18.33 -18.56
C THR A 2 -0.58 -17.06 -17.75
N ILE A 3 0.67 -16.84 -17.35
CA ILE A 3 1.06 -15.70 -16.52
C ILE A 3 0.88 -14.42 -17.35
N SER A 4 -0.03 -13.56 -16.93
CA SER A 4 -0.57 -12.45 -17.73
C SER A 4 -0.16 -11.10 -17.15
N LYS A 5 0.02 -10.08 -18.00
CA LYS A 5 0.37 -8.71 -17.59
C LYS A 5 -0.53 -8.11 -16.50
N ASN A 6 -1.76 -8.63 -16.40
CA ASN A 6 -2.75 -8.22 -15.41
C ASN A 6 -2.23 -8.41 -13.98
N ILE A 7 -1.37 -9.40 -13.74
CA ILE A 7 -0.76 -9.64 -12.42
C ILE A 7 0.08 -8.43 -11.98
N LEU A 8 0.83 -7.81 -12.90
CA LEU A 8 1.64 -6.62 -12.60
C LEU A 8 0.77 -5.39 -12.32
N ILE A 9 -0.34 -5.25 -13.04
CA ILE A 9 -1.29 -4.13 -12.85
C ILE A 9 -1.99 -4.28 -11.49
N GLN A 10 -2.56 -5.46 -11.24
CA GLN A 10 -3.22 -5.78 -9.97
C GLN A 10 -2.26 -5.61 -8.78
N TYR A 11 -1.00 -5.99 -8.93
CA TYR A 11 0.03 -5.79 -7.91
C TYR A 11 0.25 -4.31 -7.60
N SER A 12 0.40 -3.49 -8.64
CA SER A 12 0.59 -2.05 -8.49
C SER A 12 -0.62 -1.38 -7.84
N ASP A 13 -1.83 -1.74 -8.27
CA ASP A 13 -3.08 -1.16 -7.77
C ASP A 13 -3.31 -1.51 -6.30
N MET A 14 -3.17 -2.79 -5.95
CA MET A 14 -3.39 -3.27 -4.58
C MET A 14 -2.38 -2.69 -3.59
N LYS A 15 -1.14 -2.46 -4.04
CA LYS A 15 -0.10 -1.81 -3.24
C LYS A 15 -0.42 -0.36 -2.92
N GLU A 16 -0.87 0.42 -3.91
CA GLU A 16 -1.32 1.80 -3.68
C GLU A 16 -2.59 1.84 -2.82
N GLU A 17 -3.51 0.86 -2.96
CA GLU A 17 -4.69 0.74 -2.10
C GLU A 17 -4.32 0.51 -0.63
N ILE A 18 -3.38 -0.41 -0.34
CA ILE A 18 -2.90 -0.68 1.02
C ILE A 18 -2.24 0.56 1.61
N LYS A 19 -1.41 1.25 0.83
CA LYS A 19 -0.74 2.49 1.25
C LYS A 19 -1.73 3.60 1.59
N ASP A 20 -2.77 3.79 0.77
CA ASP A 20 -3.83 4.75 1.07
C ASP A 20 -4.63 4.33 2.31
N LEU A 21 -4.91 3.03 2.48
CA LEU A 21 -5.61 2.50 3.65
C LEU A 21 -4.83 2.77 4.94
N HIS A 22 -3.51 2.55 4.95
CA HIS A 22 -2.64 2.89 6.08
C HIS A 22 -2.67 4.39 6.39
N ARG A 23 -2.59 5.25 5.37
CA ARG A 23 -2.68 6.70 5.55
C ARG A 23 -3.99 7.11 6.22
N ARG A 24 -5.10 6.51 5.82
CA ARG A 24 -6.43 6.75 6.43
C ARG A 24 -6.51 6.23 7.86
N ILE A 25 -5.94 5.06 8.16
CA ILE A 25 -5.85 4.52 9.53
C ILE A 25 -5.06 5.49 10.42
N GLU A 26 -3.89 5.94 9.96
CA GLU A 26 -3.03 6.88 10.70
C GLU A 26 -3.74 8.22 10.96
N GLN A 27 -4.53 8.71 9.99
CA GLN A 27 -5.35 9.91 10.19
C GLN A 27 -6.41 9.70 11.28
N LEU A 28 -7.12 8.57 11.26
CA LEU A 28 -8.13 8.26 12.27
C LEU A 28 -7.53 8.07 13.67
N GLU A 29 -6.34 7.48 13.76
CA GLU A 29 -5.59 7.37 15.01
C GLU A 29 -5.19 8.74 15.56
N ARG A 30 -4.69 9.63 14.70
CA ARG A 30 -4.40 11.03 15.10
C ARG A 30 -5.63 11.75 15.60
N GLU A 31 -6.77 11.57 14.95
CA GLU A 31 -8.01 12.18 15.42
C GLU A 31 -8.54 11.54 16.71
N LEU A 32 -8.36 10.22 16.91
CA LEU A 32 -8.71 9.56 18.16
C LEU A 32 -7.85 10.11 19.30
N TYR A 33 -6.54 10.23 19.08
CA TYR A 33 -5.60 10.80 20.04
C TYR A 33 -6.00 12.22 20.46
N LYS A 34 -6.36 13.09 19.49
CA LYS A 34 -6.87 14.43 19.79
C LYS A 34 -8.16 14.40 20.62
N MET A 35 -9.09 13.50 20.32
CA MET A 35 -10.33 13.37 21.09
C MET A 35 -10.08 12.84 22.52
N GLU A 36 -9.06 12.02 22.72
CA GLU A 36 -8.64 11.55 24.05
C GLU A 36 -7.95 12.68 24.84
N GLU A 37 -7.10 13.48 24.18
CA GLU A 37 -6.39 14.63 24.78
C GLU A 37 -7.32 15.81 25.09
N GLU A 38 -8.28 16.11 24.20
CA GLU A 38 -9.34 17.11 24.38
C GLU A 38 -10.45 16.63 25.33
N GLY A 39 -10.39 15.37 25.80
CA GLY A 39 -11.45 14.65 26.53
C GLY A 39 -11.88 15.20 27.88
N THR A 40 -11.46 16.41 28.26
CA THR A 40 -11.94 17.08 29.47
C THR A 40 -13.10 18.03 29.12
N VAL A 41 -14.27 17.47 28.82
CA VAL A 41 -15.52 18.26 28.81
C VAL A 41 -16.01 18.35 30.26
N LYS A 42 -15.76 19.49 30.91
CA LYS A 42 -16.33 19.82 32.23
C LYS A 42 -17.75 20.31 32.05
N ASP A 43 -18.72 19.43 32.17
CA ASP A 43 -20.12 19.84 32.28
C ASP A 43 -20.41 20.21 33.74
N THR A 44 -20.76 21.49 33.99
CA THR A 44 -21.06 21.98 35.34
C THR A 44 -22.56 21.90 35.55
N VAL A 45 -23.02 20.90 36.29
CA VAL A 45 -24.43 20.80 36.67
C VAL A 45 -24.69 21.53 37.99
N THR A 46 -25.68 22.41 38.00
CA THR A 46 -26.11 23.15 39.19
C THR A 46 -27.26 22.39 39.86
N GLY A 47 -26.98 21.66 40.94
CA GLY A 47 -28.00 20.96 41.74
C GLY A 47 -27.96 21.44 43.19
N GLY A 48 -29.10 21.91 43.71
CA GLY A 48 -29.16 22.51 45.05
C GLY A 48 -30.25 21.90 45.93
N LEU A 49 -29.90 21.66 47.19
CA LEU A 49 -30.77 21.70 48.37
C LEU A 49 -29.87 22.03 49.58
N GLY A 50 -29.49 23.32 49.74
CA GLY A 50 -28.83 23.81 50.97
C GLY A 50 -27.38 24.30 50.88
N GLY A 51 -26.77 24.36 49.70
CA GLY A 51 -25.45 24.97 49.51
C GLY A 51 -25.04 24.93 48.03
N THR A 52 -24.37 25.96 47.54
CA THR A 52 -23.87 26.06 46.15
C THR A 52 -22.66 25.14 45.98
N GLN A 53 -22.86 23.83 46.03
CA GLN A 53 -21.81 22.84 45.79
C GLN A 53 -21.79 22.53 44.30
N HIS A 54 -20.74 22.98 43.60
CA HIS A 54 -20.50 22.59 42.22
C HIS A 54 -19.96 21.16 42.19
N PHE A 55 -20.66 20.23 41.52
CA PHE A 55 -20.14 18.90 41.23
C PHE A 55 -19.59 18.90 39.80
N VAL A 56 -18.29 18.66 39.65
CA VAL A 56 -17.68 18.46 38.33
C VAL A 56 -17.80 16.97 38.01
N VAL A 57 -18.71 16.62 37.11
CA VAL A 57 -18.79 15.26 36.57
C VAL A 57 -17.92 15.25 35.30
N GLU A 58 -16.67 14.83 35.43
CA GLU A 58 -15.79 14.61 34.29
C GLU A 58 -16.19 13.29 33.61
N GLY A 59 -16.95 13.37 32.53
CA GLY A 59 -17.34 12.22 31.73
C GLY A 59 -16.58 12.21 30.41
N LEU A 60 -15.58 11.33 30.25
CA LEU A 60 -15.01 11.02 28.95
C LEU A 60 -16.16 10.63 27.99
N PRO A 61 -16.21 11.08 26.72
CA PRO A 61 -17.20 10.62 25.74
C PRO A 61 -16.92 9.17 25.31
N ALA A 62 -16.98 8.24 26.28
CA ALA A 62 -16.60 6.85 26.18
C ALA A 62 -17.29 6.10 25.01
N PRO A 63 -18.58 6.35 24.68
CA PRO A 63 -19.20 5.69 23.53
C PRO A 63 -18.61 6.11 22.18
N ALA A 64 -18.25 7.39 22.01
CA ALA A 64 -17.70 7.90 20.75
C ALA A 64 -16.27 7.40 20.53
N LEU A 65 -15.44 7.47 21.58
CA LEU A 65 -14.07 6.94 21.57
C LEU A 65 -14.05 5.44 21.30
N ARG A 66 -14.91 4.66 21.98
CA ARG A 66 -15.03 3.22 21.77
C ARG A 66 -15.46 2.86 20.35
N ARG A 67 -16.41 3.58 19.77
CA ARG A 67 -16.83 3.37 18.36
C ARG A 67 -15.68 3.61 17.41
N LYS A 68 -14.91 4.68 17.61
CA LYS A 68 -13.78 5.05 16.75
C LYS A 68 -12.62 4.05 16.87
N ALA A 69 -12.30 3.60 18.09
CA ALA A 69 -11.33 2.52 18.33
C ALA A 69 -11.73 1.20 17.64
N LEU A 70 -13.01 0.82 17.71
CA LEU A 70 -13.51 -0.37 17.01
C LEU A 70 -13.38 -0.22 15.48
N GLN A 71 -13.66 0.97 14.95
CA GLN A 71 -13.53 1.27 13.53
C GLN A 71 -12.07 1.19 13.05
N ILE A 72 -11.12 1.68 13.85
CA ILE A 72 -9.68 1.55 13.60
C ILE A 72 -9.28 0.08 13.60
N LYS A 73 -9.73 -0.69 14.61
CA LYS A 73 -9.44 -2.13 14.70
C LYS A 73 -9.93 -2.89 13.45
N ALA A 74 -11.17 -2.68 13.04
CA ALA A 74 -11.74 -3.32 11.84
C ALA A 74 -10.96 -2.93 10.56
N ARG A 75 -10.52 -1.67 10.44
CA ARG A 75 -9.69 -1.23 9.31
C ARG A 75 -8.29 -1.86 9.32
N LYS A 76 -7.67 -2.02 10.49
CA LYS A 76 -6.39 -2.72 10.64
C LYS A 76 -6.50 -4.19 10.27
N GLU A 77 -7.56 -4.86 10.69
CA GLU A 77 -7.84 -6.25 10.30
C GLU A 77 -8.02 -6.39 8.78
N LYS A 78 -8.75 -5.45 8.16
CA LYS A 78 -8.87 -5.41 6.69
C LYS A 78 -7.51 -5.18 6.01
N ALA A 79 -6.71 -4.24 6.52
CA ALA A 79 -5.38 -3.97 5.98
C ALA A 79 -4.48 -5.21 6.06
N ALA A 80 -4.41 -5.86 7.22
CA ALA A 80 -3.62 -7.08 7.41
C ALA A 80 -4.02 -8.22 6.46
N LYS A 81 -5.34 -8.37 6.21
CA LYS A 81 -5.81 -9.35 5.21
C LYS A 81 -5.31 -9.02 3.80
N MET A 82 -5.44 -7.76 3.39
CA MET A 82 -4.98 -7.31 2.06
C MET A 82 -3.45 -7.42 1.92
N GLU A 83 -2.68 -7.14 2.98
CA GLU A 83 -1.23 -7.37 2.99
C GLU A 83 -0.88 -8.85 2.81
N GLY A 84 -1.66 -9.76 3.40
CA GLY A 84 -1.54 -11.20 3.15
C GLY A 84 -1.77 -11.56 1.68
N GLU A 85 -2.84 -11.02 1.08
CA GLU A 85 -3.13 -11.20 -0.36
C GLU A 85 -2.01 -10.59 -1.24
N LEU A 86 -1.39 -9.48 -0.80
CA LEU A 86 -0.25 -8.88 -1.48
C LEU A 86 0.97 -9.78 -1.50
N LEU A 87 1.26 -10.49 -0.41
CA LEU A 87 2.38 -11.43 -0.37
C LEU A 87 2.21 -12.55 -1.39
N GLU A 88 1.01 -13.11 -1.53
CA GLU A 88 0.72 -14.11 -2.55
C GLU A 88 0.91 -13.55 -3.97
N LEU A 89 0.49 -12.31 -4.19
CA LEU A 89 0.63 -11.64 -5.48
C LEU A 89 2.10 -11.30 -5.80
N VAL A 90 2.91 -10.95 -4.79
CA VAL A 90 4.36 -10.78 -4.95
C VAL A 90 4.98 -12.06 -5.50
N CYS A 91 4.65 -13.23 -4.93
CA CYS A 91 5.16 -14.50 -5.44
C CYS A 91 4.78 -14.71 -6.91
N GLN A 92 3.53 -14.41 -7.29
CA GLN A 92 3.10 -14.50 -8.69
C GLN A 92 3.84 -13.53 -9.63
N VAL A 93 4.13 -12.32 -9.15
CA VAL A 93 4.94 -11.33 -9.88
C VAL A 93 6.37 -11.83 -10.04
N GLU A 94 6.98 -12.38 -8.98
CA GLU A 94 8.32 -12.95 -9.05
C GLU A 94 8.40 -14.11 -10.03
N ASP A 95 7.43 -15.02 -10.01
CA ASP A 95 7.30 -16.12 -10.97
C ASP A 95 7.12 -15.60 -12.41
N TYR A 96 6.30 -14.57 -12.60
CA TYR A 96 6.17 -13.89 -13.90
C TYR A 96 7.51 -13.36 -14.38
N ILE A 97 8.22 -12.61 -13.53
CA ILE A 97 9.51 -12.04 -13.86
C ILE A 97 10.49 -13.17 -14.18
N ASN A 98 10.55 -14.23 -13.38
CA ASN A 98 11.44 -15.36 -13.59
C ASN A 98 11.15 -16.11 -14.92
N SER A 99 9.90 -16.13 -15.37
CA SER A 99 9.51 -16.72 -16.65
C SER A 99 10.02 -15.97 -17.90
N ILE A 100 10.39 -14.68 -17.76
CA ILE A 100 10.91 -13.87 -18.87
C ILE A 100 12.26 -14.44 -19.32
N THR A 101 12.40 -14.81 -20.59
CA THR A 101 13.64 -15.43 -21.11
C THR A 101 14.86 -14.52 -21.01
N SER A 102 14.71 -13.22 -21.32
CA SER A 102 15.81 -12.25 -21.32
C SER A 102 16.21 -11.86 -19.90
N SER A 103 17.47 -12.14 -19.53
CA SER A 103 18.03 -11.78 -18.22
C SER A 103 18.05 -10.27 -17.97
N GLU A 104 18.29 -9.48 -19.02
CA GLU A 104 18.29 -8.02 -18.94
C GLU A 104 16.90 -7.49 -18.59
N LEU A 105 15.85 -8.02 -19.23
CA LEU A 105 14.47 -7.63 -18.93
C LEU A 105 14.07 -8.07 -17.52
N ARG A 106 14.47 -9.26 -17.08
CA ARG A 106 14.21 -9.70 -15.69
C ARG A 106 14.72 -8.72 -14.66
N ILE A 107 15.94 -8.23 -14.84
CA ILE A 107 16.55 -7.27 -13.92
C ILE A 107 15.80 -5.94 -13.98
N ILE A 108 15.46 -5.43 -15.17
CA ILE A 108 14.68 -4.20 -15.32
C ILE A 108 13.32 -4.31 -14.60
N PHE A 109 12.61 -5.42 -14.78
CA PHE A 109 11.31 -5.64 -14.15
C PHE A 109 11.43 -5.77 -12.64
N ARG A 110 12.44 -6.49 -12.14
CA ARG A 110 12.70 -6.60 -10.69
C ARG A 110 12.96 -5.23 -10.06
N LEU A 111 13.87 -4.45 -10.67
CA LEU A 111 14.21 -3.12 -10.19
C LEU A 111 12.99 -2.18 -10.16
N TYR A 112 12.08 -2.33 -11.12
CA TYR A 112 10.90 -1.45 -11.22
C TYR A 112 9.75 -1.89 -10.30
N TYR A 113 9.35 -3.15 -10.35
CA TYR A 113 8.15 -3.64 -9.63
C TYR A 113 8.46 -4.07 -8.19
N ILE A 114 9.57 -4.77 -7.97
CA ILE A 114 9.94 -5.30 -6.66
C ILE A 114 10.68 -4.23 -5.84
N ASP A 115 11.72 -3.63 -6.43
CA ASP A 115 12.56 -2.64 -5.74
C ASP A 115 12.00 -1.20 -5.81
N GLU A 116 10.85 -1.00 -6.47
CA GLU A 116 10.14 0.29 -6.58
C GLU A 116 11.00 1.47 -7.10
N LEU A 117 11.99 1.18 -7.93
CA LEU A 117 12.87 2.22 -8.45
C LEU A 117 12.20 2.99 -9.59
N THR A 118 12.35 4.31 -9.57
CA THR A 118 11.98 5.15 -10.71
C THR A 118 12.86 4.84 -11.92
N TRP A 119 12.35 5.06 -13.14
CA TRP A 119 13.11 4.77 -14.37
C TRP A 119 14.53 5.38 -14.42
N PRO A 120 14.78 6.61 -13.93
CA PRO A 120 16.14 7.13 -13.80
C PRO A 120 17.04 6.27 -12.91
N LYS A 121 16.53 5.82 -11.75
CA LYS A 121 17.25 4.94 -10.81
C LYS A 121 17.46 3.54 -11.39
N VAL A 122 16.47 3.01 -12.11
CA VAL A 122 16.61 1.73 -12.84
C VAL A 122 17.75 1.83 -13.84
N ALA A 123 17.80 2.87 -14.67
CA ALA A 123 18.86 3.07 -15.65
C ALA A 123 20.23 3.21 -14.98
N LEU A 124 20.33 3.98 -13.90
CA LEU A 124 21.57 4.12 -13.12
C LEU A 124 22.06 2.78 -12.58
N THR A 125 21.16 1.99 -11.97
CA THR A 125 21.50 0.67 -11.43
C THR A 125 21.91 -0.31 -12.54
N MET A 126 21.23 -0.28 -13.68
CA MET A 126 21.58 -1.09 -14.86
C MET A 126 22.96 -0.72 -15.42
N ASN A 127 23.29 0.56 -15.52
CA ASN A 127 24.63 1.02 -15.93
C ASN A 127 25.71 0.56 -14.95
N ARG A 128 25.42 0.57 -13.64
CA ARG A 128 26.35 0.08 -12.61
C ARG A 128 26.59 -1.42 -12.72
N MET A 129 25.55 -2.20 -12.99
CA MET A 129 25.66 -3.67 -13.14
C MET A 129 26.32 -4.07 -14.46
N PHE A 130 26.08 -3.31 -15.53
CA PHE A 130 26.54 -3.62 -16.88
C PHE A 130 27.33 -2.45 -17.48
N PRO A 131 28.58 -2.21 -17.03
CA PRO A 131 29.35 -1.02 -17.42
C PRO A 131 29.68 -0.97 -18.93
N LYS A 132 29.59 -2.10 -19.63
CA LYS A 132 29.82 -2.18 -21.09
C LYS A 132 28.61 -1.73 -21.93
N ARG A 133 27.46 -1.48 -21.31
CA ARG A 133 26.21 -1.12 -21.99
C ARG A 133 25.71 0.22 -21.45
N ILE A 134 25.10 1.01 -22.33
CA ILE A 134 24.53 2.31 -21.95
C ILE A 134 23.01 2.18 -21.86
N TYR A 135 22.49 2.47 -20.66
CA TYR A 135 21.08 2.51 -20.35
C TYR A 135 20.67 3.96 -20.05
N THR A 136 19.64 4.41 -20.75
CA THR A 136 18.92 5.64 -20.42
C THR A 136 17.55 5.27 -19.85
N GLU A 137 16.94 6.18 -19.09
CA GLU A 137 15.56 6.02 -18.60
C GLU A 137 14.62 5.61 -19.74
N GLU A 138 14.69 6.31 -20.86
CA GLU A 138 13.80 6.08 -21.98
C GLU A 138 14.07 4.73 -22.67
N SER A 139 15.34 4.28 -22.73
CA SER A 139 15.71 2.97 -23.24
C SER A 139 15.13 1.85 -22.38
N CYS A 140 15.26 1.93 -21.05
CA CYS A 140 14.68 0.98 -20.11
C CYS A 140 13.15 0.93 -20.23
N ARG A 141 12.50 2.10 -20.25
CA ARG A 141 11.05 2.20 -20.38
C ARG A 141 10.54 1.62 -21.70
N LYS A 142 11.16 1.96 -22.83
CA LYS A 142 10.79 1.42 -24.16
C LYS A 142 10.96 -0.10 -24.23
N LYS A 143 12.03 -0.65 -23.64
CA LYS A 143 12.26 -2.10 -23.57
C LYS A 143 11.16 -2.81 -22.77
N HIS A 144 10.76 -2.23 -21.64
CA HIS A 144 9.64 -2.71 -20.83
C HIS A 144 8.31 -2.67 -21.60
N SER A 145 7.94 -1.53 -22.18
CA SER A 145 6.66 -1.38 -22.88
C SER A 145 6.57 -2.31 -24.09
N ARG A 146 7.64 -2.42 -24.90
CA ARG A 146 7.68 -3.34 -26.04
C ARG A 146 7.52 -4.80 -25.63
N PHE A 147 8.07 -5.19 -24.48
CA PHE A 147 7.91 -6.54 -23.96
C PHE A 147 6.45 -6.82 -23.61
N LEU A 148 5.81 -5.92 -22.85
CA LEU A 148 4.40 -6.06 -22.48
C LEU A 148 3.48 -6.11 -23.71
N GLU A 149 3.68 -5.22 -24.69
CA GLU A 149 2.92 -5.22 -25.95
C GLU A 149 3.10 -6.51 -26.75
N LYS A 150 4.31 -7.08 -26.78
CA LYS A 150 4.58 -8.34 -27.49
C LYS A 150 3.88 -9.52 -26.82
N VAL A 151 3.86 -9.55 -25.49
CA VAL A 151 3.13 -10.57 -24.71
C VAL A 151 1.63 -10.50 -24.98
N GLU A 152 1.06 -9.31 -25.21
CA GLU A 152 -0.35 -9.18 -25.59
C GLU A 152 -0.67 -9.68 -27.00
N LYS A 153 0.20 -9.41 -27.96
CA LYS A 153 -0.03 -9.76 -29.37
C LYS A 153 0.21 -11.24 -29.68
N CYS A 154 0.90 -11.95 -28.81
CA CYS A 154 1.13 -13.39 -28.90
C CYS A 154 0.56 -14.05 -27.64
N PRO A 155 -0.77 -14.27 -27.55
CA PRO A 155 -1.27 -15.24 -26.60
C PRO A 155 -0.59 -16.56 -26.94
N THR A 156 0.26 -17.05 -26.03
CA THR A 156 0.89 -18.35 -26.21
C THR A 156 -0.23 -19.37 -26.45
N PRO A 157 -0.17 -20.20 -27.51
CA PRO A 157 -1.19 -21.20 -27.72
C PRO A 157 -1.21 -22.09 -26.48
N SER A 158 -2.39 -22.22 -25.89
CA SER A 158 -2.67 -23.15 -24.80
C SER A 158 -2.21 -24.55 -25.23
N GLY A 159 -1.03 -24.93 -24.76
CA GLY A 159 -0.52 -26.29 -24.87
C GLY A 159 -1.43 -27.20 -24.05
N LYS A 160 -2.02 -28.17 -24.75
CA LYS A 160 -2.93 -29.21 -24.28
C LYS A 160 -2.40 -30.00 -23.09
#